data_AF-A0A9D1UC16-F1
#
_entry.id   AF-A0A9D1UC16-F1
#
_cell.length_a   1.000
_cell.length_b   1.000
_cell.length_c   1.000
_cell.angle_alpha   90.00
_cell.angle_beta   90.00
_cell.angle_gamma   90.00
#
_symmetry.space_group_name_H-M   'P 1'
#
loop_
_entity.id
_entity.type
_entity.pdbx_description
1 polymer ?
#
loop_
_entity_poly.entity_id
_entity_poly.type
_entity_poly.pdbx_seq_one_letter_code
_entity_poly.pdbx_strand_id
1 'polypeptide(L)'
;MKVEKKETINDNGTCTMEKKITTTEEDGWINARKTFGRRTEPRQRYFKGKSVSYHYQTNDPKVTKPALFIISIVLIVLTGILIGLALLFHSMTLLFFGIVFIFFAVVFIISNVRSIRRIEKKIREGEQR
;
A
#
# COMPACT_ATOMS: atom_id res chain seq x y z
N MET A 1 -8.44 23.18 -8.61
CA MET A 1 -7.90 21.88 -8.16
C MET A 1 -6.42 21.91 -8.43
N LYS A 2 -5.59 21.72 -7.39
CA LYS A 2 -4.13 21.76 -7.53
C LYS A 2 -3.58 20.33 -7.54
N VAL A 3 -2.81 20.00 -8.58
CA VAL A 3 -2.13 18.71 -8.71
C VAL A 3 -0.63 18.94 -8.70
N GLU A 4 0.04 18.38 -7.70
CA GLU A 4 1.49 18.37 -7.60
C GLU A 4 1.95 16.94 -7.89
N LYS A 5 2.72 16.75 -8.97
CA LYS A 5 3.33 15.46 -9.33
C LYS A 5 4.83 15.62 -9.29
N LYS A 6 5.52 14.78 -8.54
CA LYS A 6 6.96 14.65 -8.50
C LYS A 6 7.34 13.24 -8.93
N GLU A 7 8.22 13.16 -9.92
CA GLU A 7 8.74 11.90 -10.42
C GLU A 7 10.25 11.93 -10.27
N THR A 8 10.79 10.92 -9.59
CA THR A 8 12.22 10.80 -9.32
C THR A 8 12.69 9.49 -9.94
N ILE A 9 13.65 9.58 -10.86
CA ILE A 9 14.38 8.43 -11.39
C ILE A 9 15.64 8.30 -10.54
N ASN A 10 15.76 7.18 -9.85
CA ASN A 10 16.90 6.88 -9.00
C ASN A 10 18.06 6.31 -9.85
N ASP A 11 19.29 6.44 -9.37
CA ASP A 11 20.52 5.99 -10.06
C ASP A 11 20.53 4.49 -10.42
N ASN A 12 19.69 3.70 -9.74
CA ASN A 12 19.50 2.26 -9.98
C ASN A 12 18.45 1.96 -11.09
N GLY A 13 17.98 2.97 -11.82
CA GLY A 13 16.96 2.83 -12.86
C GLY A 13 15.52 2.72 -12.32
N THR A 14 15.32 2.81 -11.00
CA THR A 14 13.98 2.70 -10.41
C THR A 14 13.25 4.04 -10.43
N CYS A 15 11.92 4.01 -10.57
CA CYS A 15 11.08 5.19 -10.56
C CYS A 15 10.27 5.28 -9.26
N THR A 16 10.27 6.47 -8.66
CA THR A 16 9.40 6.85 -7.55
C THR A 16 8.51 8.00 -8.00
N MET A 17 7.20 7.82 -7.86
CA MET A 17 6.18 8.82 -8.20
C MET A 17 5.41 9.23 -6.95
N GLU A 18 5.41 10.52 -6.68
CA GLU A 18 4.62 11.16 -5.64
C GLU A 18 3.59 12.07 -6.32
N LYS A 19 2.31 11.90 -6.00
CA LYS A 19 1.25 12.74 -6.50
C LYS A 19 0.38 13.22 -5.35
N LYS A 20 0.31 14.53 -5.17
CA LYS A 20 -0.57 15.20 -4.21
C LYS A 20 -1.65 15.95 -4.98
N ILE A 21 -2.90 15.65 -4.67
CA ILE A 21 -4.06 16.34 -5.24
C ILE A 21 -4.75 17.08 -4.10
N THR A 22 -4.80 18.41 -4.21
CA THR A 22 -5.50 19.27 -3.27
C THR A 22 -6.69 19.89 -3.95
N THR A 23 -7.87 19.73 -3.36
CA THR A 23 -9.11 20.37 -3.81
C THR A 23 -9.56 21.42 -2.81
N THR A 24 -10.07 22.55 -3.30
CA THR A 24 -10.66 23.63 -2.50
C THR A 24 -12.17 23.70 -2.71
N GLU A 25 -12.88 24.50 -1.90
CA GLU A 25 -14.34 24.65 -2.02
C GLU A 25 -14.76 25.41 -3.29
N GLU A 26 -13.87 26.28 -3.79
CA GLU A 26 -14.06 27.07 -5.01
C GLU A 26 -13.97 26.22 -6.30
N ASP A 27 -13.39 25.02 -6.21
CA ASP A 27 -13.18 24.11 -7.34
C ASP A 27 -14.47 23.45 -7.86
N GLY A 28 -15.60 23.68 -7.20
CA GLY A 28 -16.91 23.14 -7.59
C GLY A 28 -17.05 21.63 -7.39
N TRP A 29 -17.77 20.96 -8.30
CA TRP A 29 -17.97 19.51 -8.26
C TRP A 29 -16.81 18.77 -8.94
N ILE A 30 -16.07 17.98 -8.17
CA ILE A 30 -14.83 17.34 -8.63
C ILE A 30 -15.05 15.84 -8.77
N ASN A 31 -14.51 15.27 -9.85
CA ASN A 31 -14.60 13.84 -10.09
C ASN A 31 -13.71 13.06 -9.11
N ALA A 32 -14.34 12.28 -8.23
CA ALA A 32 -13.70 11.48 -7.19
C ALA A 32 -12.66 10.50 -7.76
N ARG A 33 -12.90 9.94 -8.95
CA ARG A 33 -11.96 9.02 -9.60
C ARG A 33 -10.66 9.72 -10.02
N LYS A 34 -10.70 11.00 -10.40
CA LYS A 34 -9.48 11.77 -10.74
C LYS A 34 -8.65 12.11 -9.50
N THR A 35 -9.31 12.29 -8.34
CA THR A 35 -8.69 12.68 -7.08
C THR A 35 -8.17 11.49 -6.27
N PHE A 36 -8.94 10.40 -6.17
CA PHE A 36 -8.63 9.25 -5.32
C PHE A 36 -8.14 8.03 -6.11
N GLY A 37 -8.21 8.09 -7.43
CA GLY A 37 -7.81 7.00 -8.33
C GLY A 37 -8.91 5.97 -8.55
N ARG A 38 -8.76 5.19 -9.63
CA ARG A 38 -9.75 4.19 -10.08
C ARG A 38 -9.93 3.01 -9.10
N ARG A 39 -8.91 2.69 -8.30
CA ARG A 39 -8.98 1.60 -7.30
C ARG A 39 -9.84 1.98 -6.10
N THR A 40 -9.73 3.23 -5.64
CA THR A 40 -10.48 3.75 -4.48
C THR A 40 -11.89 4.16 -4.87
N GLU A 41 -12.05 4.78 -6.05
CA GLU A 41 -13.34 5.22 -6.59
C GLU A 41 -13.66 4.48 -7.92
N PRO A 42 -14.16 3.24 -7.82
CA PRO A 42 -14.46 2.42 -8.99
C PRO A 42 -15.67 2.95 -9.77
N ARG A 43 -16.54 3.76 -9.17
CA ARG A 43 -17.63 4.47 -9.86
C ARG A 43 -17.25 5.93 -10.10
N GLN A 44 -17.71 6.50 -11.22
CA GLN A 44 -17.57 7.94 -11.42
C GLN A 44 -18.55 8.64 -10.49
N ARG A 45 -18.03 9.14 -9.36
CA ARG A 45 -18.74 9.98 -8.41
C ARG A 45 -18.16 11.38 -8.44
N TYR A 46 -18.99 12.37 -8.14
CA TYR A 46 -18.57 13.74 -7.95
C TYR A 46 -18.76 14.12 -6.49
N PHE A 47 -17.81 14.86 -5.95
CA PHE A 47 -17.87 15.37 -4.59
C PHE A 47 -17.54 16.86 -4.60
N LYS A 48 -18.08 17.60 -3.64
CA LYS A 48 -17.83 19.02 -3.44
C LYS A 48 -17.12 19.19 -2.09
N GLY A 49 -16.11 20.06 -2.05
CA GLY A 49 -15.42 20.43 -0.82
C GLY A 49 -13.91 20.16 -0.82
N LYS A 50 -13.30 20.39 0.34
CA LYS A 50 -11.86 20.29 0.54
C LYS A 50 -11.42 18.84 0.74
N SER A 51 -10.48 18.39 -0.08
CA SER A 51 -9.85 17.08 0.05
C SER A 51 -8.37 17.16 -0.27
N VAL A 52 -7.58 16.31 0.39
CA VAL A 52 -6.16 16.13 0.07
C VAL A 52 -5.93 14.65 -0.13
N SER A 53 -5.47 14.28 -1.32
CA SER A 53 -5.16 12.90 -1.69
C SER A 53 -3.67 12.79 -1.99
N TYR A 54 -3.02 11.83 -1.33
CA TYR A 54 -1.61 11.51 -1.53
C TYR A 54 -1.49 10.14 -2.19
N HIS A 55 -0.72 10.06 -3.25
CA HIS A 55 -0.40 8.81 -3.93
C HIS A 55 1.11 8.68 -4.02
N TYR A 56 1.63 7.63 -3.40
CA TYR A 56 3.03 7.27 -3.44
C TYR A 56 3.18 5.92 -4.14
N GLN A 57 4.04 5.85 -5.14
CA GLN A 57 4.38 4.61 -5.83
C GLN A 57 5.88 4.54 -6.00
N THR A 58 6.49 3.44 -5.59
CA THR A 58 7.92 3.19 -5.81
C THR A 58 8.13 1.74 -6.18
N ASN A 59 9.04 1.50 -7.13
CA ASN A 59 9.53 0.17 -7.46
C ASN A 59 10.93 -0.07 -6.91
N ASP A 60 11.46 0.83 -6.06
CA ASP A 60 12.81 0.71 -5.53
C ASP A 60 12.89 -0.40 -4.45
N PRO A 61 13.64 -1.50 -4.69
CA PRO A 61 13.81 -2.56 -3.72
C PRO A 61 14.42 -2.07 -2.39
N LYS A 62 15.22 -1.00 -2.41
CA LYS A 62 15.84 -0.42 -1.20
C LYS A 62 14.79 0.17 -0.25
N VAL A 63 13.66 0.63 -0.77
CA VAL A 63 12.55 1.19 0.02
C VAL A 63 11.50 0.11 0.29
N THR A 64 11.15 -0.71 -0.71
CA THR A 64 10.06 -1.70 -0.55
C THR A 64 10.45 -2.86 0.38
N LYS A 65 11.73 -3.28 0.43
CA LYS A 65 12.19 -4.35 1.34
C LYS A 65 12.04 -3.98 2.83
N PRO A 66 12.59 -2.86 3.33
CA PRO A 66 12.42 -2.50 4.73
C PRO A 66 10.94 -2.21 5.06
N ALA A 67 10.19 -1.59 4.14
CA ALA A 67 8.75 -1.39 4.33
C ALA A 67 7.99 -2.72 4.51
N LEU A 68 8.28 -3.73 3.67
CA LEU A 68 7.70 -5.06 3.81
C LEU A 68 8.04 -5.70 5.16
N PHE A 69 9.28 -5.55 5.63
CA PHE A 69 9.71 -6.08 6.92
C PHE A 69 8.94 -5.43 8.08
N ILE A 70 8.80 -4.10 8.06
CA ILE A 70 8.03 -3.36 9.08
C ILE A 70 6.57 -3.81 9.09
N ILE A 71 5.92 -3.89 7.93
CA ILE A 71 4.52 -4.36 7.82
C ILE A 71 4.40 -5.80 8.33
N SER A 72 5.38 -6.65 8.05
CA SER A 72 5.38 -8.04 8.50
C SER A 72 5.46 -8.14 10.02
N ILE A 73 6.32 -7.34 10.67
CA ILE A 73 6.41 -7.29 12.14
C ILE A 73 5.07 -6.86 12.74
N VAL A 74 4.46 -5.80 12.21
CA VAL A 74 3.16 -5.30 12.69
C VAL A 74 2.09 -6.39 12.60
N LEU A 75 2.03 -7.13 11.49
CA LEU A 75 1.09 -8.24 11.32
C LEU A 75 1.33 -9.37 12.33
N ILE A 76 2.59 -9.76 12.57
CA ILE A 76 2.93 -10.81 13.54
C ILE A 76 2.52 -10.39 14.96
N VAL A 77 2.84 -9.16 15.35
CA VAL A 77 2.48 -8.61 16.68
C VAL A 77 0.97 -8.59 16.86
N LEU A 78 0.22 -8.07 15.88
CA LEU A 78 -1.25 -8.02 15.93
C LEU A 78 -1.84 -9.43 16.09
N THR A 79 -1.28 -10.40 15.35
CA THR A 79 -1.73 -11.79 15.41
C THR A 79 -1.44 -12.42 16.78
N GLY A 80 -0.26 -12.15 17.36
CA GLY A 80 0.08 -12.56 18.71
C GLY A 80 -0.87 -12.00 19.76
N ILE A 81 -1.27 -10.73 19.63
CA ILE A 81 -2.27 -10.11 20.50
C ILE A 81 -3.62 -10.82 20.37
N LEU A 82 -4.08 -11.11 19.15
CA LEU A 82 -5.36 -11.81 18.91
C LEU A 82 -5.36 -13.21 19.55
N ILE A 83 -4.27 -13.96 19.41
CA ILE A 83 -4.13 -15.29 20.01
C ILE A 83 -4.09 -15.19 21.55
N GLY A 84 -3.33 -14.24 22.10
CA GLY A 84 -3.26 -14.02 23.54
C GLY A 84 -4.63 -13.65 24.13
N LEU A 85 -5.38 -12.79 23.45
CA LEU A 85 -6.75 -12.42 23.80
C LEU A 85 -7.68 -13.63 23.73
N ALA A 86 -7.54 -14.46 22.70
CA ALA A 86 -8.36 -15.65 22.52
C ALA A 86 -8.15 -16.67 23.64
N LEU A 87 -6.90 -16.87 24.07
CA LEU A 87 -6.56 -17.72 25.22
C LEU A 87 -7.12 -17.14 26.53
N LEU A 88 -6.96 -15.83 26.75
CA LEU A 88 -7.43 -15.16 27.96
C LEU A 88 -8.95 -15.27 28.12
N PHE A 89 -9.71 -15.14 27.03
CA PHE A 89 -11.18 -15.22 27.04
C PHE A 89 -11.74 -16.60 26.64
N HIS A 90 -10.89 -17.62 26.47
CA HIS A 90 -11.30 -18.96 26.02
C HIS A 90 -12.19 -18.93 24.76
N SER A 91 -11.91 -17.98 23.88
CA SER A 91 -12.74 -17.70 22.72
C SER A 91 -12.24 -18.46 21.49
N MET A 92 -12.99 -19.49 21.11
CA MET A 92 -12.70 -20.27 19.90
C MET A 92 -12.85 -19.45 18.62
N THR A 93 -13.74 -18.44 18.61
CA THR A 93 -13.91 -17.55 17.47
C THR A 93 -12.69 -16.65 17.26
N LEU A 94 -12.13 -16.07 18.33
CA LEU A 94 -10.90 -15.28 18.24
C LEU A 94 -9.69 -16.12 17.82
N LEU A 95 -9.60 -17.37 18.30
CA LEU A 95 -8.57 -18.32 17.85
C LEU A 95 -8.67 -18.60 16.35
N PHE A 96 -9.88 -18.86 15.84
CA PHE A 96 -10.10 -19.07 14.41
C PHE A 96 -9.65 -17.85 13.59
N PHE A 97 -10.05 -16.64 13.98
CA PHE A 97 -9.60 -15.42 13.30
C PHE A 97 -8.09 -15.22 13.39
N GLY A 98 -7.46 -15.54 14.53
CA GLY A 98 -6.01 -15.52 14.69
C GLY A 98 -5.30 -16.43 13.67
N ILE A 99 -5.75 -17.68 13.54
CA ILE A 99 -5.18 -18.66 12.57
C ILE A 99 -5.36 -18.16 11.13
N VAL A 100 -6.55 -17.65 10.79
CA VAL A 100 -6.80 -17.07 9.45
C VAL A 100 -5.88 -15.89 9.18
N PHE A 101 -5.65 -15.02 10.17
CA PHE A 101 -4.71 -13.90 10.06
C PHE A 101 -3.27 -14.37 9.83
N ILE A 102 -2.80 -15.42 10.52
CA ILE A 102 -1.48 -16.02 10.25
C ILE A 102 -1.39 -16.45 8.79
N PHE A 103 -2.39 -17.18 8.30
CA PHE A 103 -2.38 -17.69 6.94
C PHE A 103 -2.30 -16.53 5.92
N PHE A 104 -3.11 -15.49 6.09
CA PHE A 104 -3.05 -14.30 5.24
C PHE A 104 -1.70 -13.59 5.32
N ALA A 105 -1.12 -13.45 6.51
CA ALA A 105 0.18 -12.82 6.69
C ALA A 105 1.28 -13.61 5.95
N VAL A 106 1.29 -14.94 6.07
CA VAL A 106 2.27 -15.81 5.37
C VAL A 106 2.13 -15.68 3.85
N VAL A 107 0.91 -15.77 3.32
CA VAL A 107 0.67 -15.63 1.87
C VAL A 107 1.08 -14.23 1.38
N PHE A 108 0.76 -13.18 2.14
CA PHE A 108 1.16 -11.81 1.85
C PHE A 108 2.69 -11.67 1.79
N ILE A 109 3.41 -12.17 2.79
CA ILE A 109 4.88 -12.12 2.84
C ILE A 109 5.49 -12.85 1.64
N ILE A 110 5.08 -14.09 1.38
CA ILE A 110 5.61 -14.90 0.27
C ILE A 110 5.38 -14.20 -1.07
N SER A 111 4.16 -13.71 -1.31
CA SER A 111 3.80 -13.04 -2.56
C SER A 111 4.64 -11.78 -2.80
N ASN A 112 4.78 -10.94 -1.77
CA ASN A 112 5.55 -9.70 -1.87
C ASN A 112 7.06 -9.95 -2.00
N VAL A 113 7.63 -10.90 -1.26
CA VAL A 113 9.05 -11.29 -1.41
C VAL A 113 9.34 -11.77 -2.83
N ARG A 114 8.46 -12.60 -3.40
CA ARG A 114 8.60 -13.05 -4.81
C ARG A 114 8.48 -11.89 -5.78
N SER A 115 7.59 -10.94 -5.54
CA SER A 115 7.43 -9.74 -6.37
C SER A 115 8.70 -8.87 -6.37
N ILE A 116 9.22 -8.55 -5.19
CA ILE A 116 10.44 -7.75 -5.02
C ILE A 116 11.64 -8.44 -5.68
N ARG A 117 11.82 -9.75 -5.47
CA ARG A 117 12.90 -10.52 -6.12
C ARG A 117 12.82 -10.49 -7.65
N ARG A 118 11.60 -10.55 -8.21
CA ARG A 118 11.41 -10.42 -9.68
C ARG A 118 11.80 -9.03 -10.17
N ILE A 119 11.43 -7.97 -9.45
CA ILE A 119 11.79 -6.59 -9.79
C ILE A 119 13.30 -6.39 -9.70
N GLU A 120 13.93 -6.88 -8.63
CA GLU A 120 15.38 -6.82 -8.43
C GLU A 120 16.15 -7.57 -9.53
N LYS A 121 15.66 -8.74 -9.94
CA LYS A 121 16.24 -9.50 -11.05
C LYS A 121 16.20 -8.69 -12.36
N LYS A 122 15.05 -8.10 -12.69
CA LYS A 122 14.89 -7.25 -13.89
C LYS A 122 15.80 -6.03 -13.89
N ILE A 123 15.96 -5.38 -12.73
CA ILE A 123 16.89 -4.26 -12.57
C ILE A 123 18.34 -4.71 -12.80
N ARG A 124 18.73 -5.87 -12.26
CA ARG A 124 20.08 -6.42 -12.43
C ARG A 124 20.39 -6.85 -13.86
N GLU A 125 19.40 -7.37 -14.57
CA GLU A 125 19.53 -7.82 -15.97
C GLU A 125 19.42 -6.65 -16.97
N GLY A 126 19.21 -5.41 -16.51
CA GLY A 126 19.11 -4.23 -17.36
C GLY A 126 17.86 -4.23 -18.26
N GLU A 127 16.87 -5.07 -17.95
CA GLU A 127 15.68 -5.35 -18.77
C GLU A 127 14.57 -4.30 -18.55
N GLN A 128 14.97 -3.03 -18.39
CA GLN A 128 14.07 -1.88 -18.44
C GLN A 128 14.39 -1.04 -19.68
N ARG A 129 13.96 -1.55 -20.84
CA ARG A 129 13.70 -0.75 -22.04
C ARG A 129 12.28 -1.00 -22.49
#